data_AF-A0A7J4GUG3-F1
#
_entry.id   AF-A0A7J4GUG3-F1
#
_cell.length_a   1.000
_cell.length_b   1.000
_cell.length_c   1.000
_cell.angle_alpha   90.00
_cell.angle_beta   90.00
_cell.angle_gamma   90.00
#
_symmetry.space_group_name_H-M   'P 1'
#
loop_
_entity.id
_entity.type
_entity.pdbx_description
1 polymer ?
#
loop_
_entity_poly.entity_id
_entity_poly.type
_entity_poly.pdbx_seq_one_letter_code
_entity_poly.pdbx_strand_id
1 'polypeptide(L)' 'MASVKMNNSIRFQANIEELVQRTKMTYIDAVVHYCEENKLEPETAGQMVGGKLKQNIQEEAEDLNLIQKTSKLPI' A
#
# COMPACT_ATOMS: atom_id res chain seq x y z
N MET A 1 14.06 3.51 23.14
CA MET A 1 13.91 2.20 22.46
C MET A 1 13.12 2.43 21.18
N ALA A 2 13.77 2.53 20.02
CA ALA A 2 13.09 2.82 18.76
C ALA A 2 13.83 2.12 17.61
N SER A 3 13.57 0.84 17.38
CA SER A 3 14.03 0.14 16.16
C SER A 3 13.31 -1.19 15.95
N VAL A 4 11.99 -1.16 15.79
CA VAL A 4 11.22 -2.33 15.30
C VAL A 4 10.28 -1.96 14.15
N LYS A 5 9.83 -0.71 14.04
CA LYS A 5 8.89 -0.27 13.00
C LYS A 5 9.45 -0.32 11.57
N MET A 6 10.76 -0.14 11.36
CA MET A 6 11.32 0.04 10.01
C MET A 6 11.40 -1.26 9.20
N ASN A 7 11.58 -2.41 9.85
CA ASN A 7 11.75 -3.69 9.15
C ASN A 7 10.44 -4.26 8.60
N ASN A 8 9.32 -4.05 9.31
CA ASN A 8 8.03 -4.58 8.87
C ASN A 8 7.41 -3.80 7.72
N SER A 9 7.55 -2.48 7.67
CA SER A 9 7.03 -1.67 6.55
C SER A 9 7.77 -1.94 5.23
N ILE A 10 9.10 -2.06 5.26
CA ILE A 10 9.89 -2.38 4.06
C ILE A 10 9.53 -3.77 3.55
N ARG A 11 9.43 -4.76 4.44
CA ARG A 11 9.02 -6.12 4.07
C ARG A 11 7.60 -6.13 3.52
N PHE A 12 6.68 -5.40 4.14
CA PHE A 12 5.31 -5.26 3.66
C PHE A 12 5.29 -4.70 2.23
N GLN A 13 5.95 -3.57 1.99
CA GLN A 13 6.04 -2.97 0.66
C GLN A 13 6.60 -3.94 -0.39
N ALA A 14 7.66 -4.69 -0.06
CA ALA A 14 8.23 -5.69 -0.95
C ALA A 14 7.25 -6.84 -1.26
N ASN A 15 6.48 -7.30 -0.27
CA ASN A 15 5.46 -8.33 -0.48
C ASN A 15 4.32 -7.83 -1.37
N ILE A 16 3.90 -6.57 -1.19
CA ILE A 16 2.87 -5.97 -2.05
C ILE A 16 3.38 -5.84 -3.48
N GLU A 17 4.60 -5.36 -3.70
CA GLU A 17 5.18 -5.28 -5.06
C GLU A 17 5.31 -6.66 -5.71
N GLU A 18 5.71 -7.68 -4.95
CA GLU A 18 5.76 -9.06 -5.46
C GLU A 18 4.37 -9.58 -5.83
N LEU A 19 3.36 -9.33 -5.00
CA LEU A 19 1.97 -9.68 -5.28
C LEU A 19 1.49 -9.02 -6.57
N VAL A 20 1.65 -7.71 -6.69
CA VAL A 20 1.29 -6.95 -7.91
C VAL A 20 1.99 -7.50 -9.14
N GLN A 21 3.29 -7.82 -9.05
CA GLN A 21 4.03 -8.36 -10.20
C GLN A 21 3.58 -9.77 -10.58
N ARG A 22 3.33 -10.64 -9.59
CA ARG A 22 2.95 -12.04 -9.81
C ARG A 22 1.51 -12.18 -10.30
N THR A 23 0.58 -11.44 -9.72
CA THR A 23 -0.86 -11.59 -9.99
C THR A 23 -1.41 -10.53 -10.94
N LYS A 24 -0.63 -9.48 -11.25
CA LYS A 24 -1.04 -8.31 -12.05
C LYS A 24 -2.22 -7.54 -11.46
N MET A 25 -2.53 -7.74 -10.18
CA MET A 25 -3.58 -7.00 -9.48
C MET A 25 -3.13 -5.58 -9.14
N THR A 26 -4.11 -4.75 -8.80
CA THR A 26 -3.91 -3.34 -8.41
C THR A 26 -3.23 -3.25 -7.04
N TYR A 27 -2.63 -2.09 -6.69
CA TYR A 27 -1.98 -1.94 -5.39
C TYR A 27 -2.99 -2.02 -4.24
N ILE A 28 -4.20 -1.49 -4.42
CA ILE A 28 -5.30 -1.60 -3.46
C ILE A 28 -5.67 -3.06 -3.24
N ASP A 29 -5.89 -3.83 -4.33
CA ASP A 29 -6.23 -5.25 -4.22
C ASP A 29 -5.12 -6.07 -3.56
N ALA A 30 -3.85 -5.80 -3.91
CA ALA A 30 -2.71 -6.49 -3.34
C ALA A 30 -2.60 -6.26 -1.82
N VAL A 31 -2.89 -5.05 -1.35
CA VAL A 31 -2.93 -4.73 0.08
C VAL A 31 -4.06 -5.50 0.78
N VAL A 32 -5.27 -5.50 0.20
CA VAL A 32 -6.42 -6.23 0.77
C VAL A 32 -6.12 -7.73 0.82
N HIS A 33 -5.61 -8.30 -0.27
CA HIS A 33 -5.26 -9.70 -0.35
C HIS A 33 -4.19 -10.09 0.68
N TYR A 34 -3.14 -9.26 0.82
CA TYR A 34 -2.14 -9.46 1.86
C TYR A 34 -2.76 -9.42 3.27
N CYS A 35 -3.72 -8.52 3.49
CA CYS A 35 -4.45 -8.44 4.75
C CYS A 35 -5.25 -9.72 5.04
N GLU A 36 -5.96 -10.25 4.06
CA GLU A 36 -6.73 -11.49 4.18
C GLU A 36 -5.84 -12.69 4.48
N GLU A 37 -4.75 -12.86 3.71
CA GLU A 37 -3.80 -13.97 3.84
C GLU A 37 -3.09 -13.97 5.21
N ASN A 38 -2.73 -12.78 5.70
CA ASN A 38 -1.99 -12.63 6.96
C ASN A 38 -2.90 -12.38 8.16
N LYS A 39 -4.23 -12.37 7.98
CA LYS A 39 -5.20 -11.94 9.01
C LYS A 39 -4.81 -10.60 9.64
N LEU A 40 -4.37 -9.66 8.81
CA LEU A 40 -3.96 -8.32 9.19
C LEU A 40 -5.15 -7.38 9.04
N GLU A 41 -5.42 -6.59 10.07
CA GLU A 41 -6.49 -5.61 10.01
C GLU A 41 -6.15 -4.49 9.01
N PRO A 42 -7.11 -4.03 8.18
CA PRO A 42 -6.90 -2.96 7.21
C PRO A 42 -6.35 -1.67 7.84
N GLU A 43 -6.78 -1.37 9.06
CA GLU A 43 -6.32 -0.21 9.83
C GLU A 43 -4.83 -0.32 10.20
N THR A 44 -4.35 -1.54 10.43
CA THR A 44 -2.92 -1.80 10.68
C THR A 44 -2.13 -1.70 9.39
N ALA A 45 -2.64 -2.26 8.28
CA ALA A 45 -2.00 -2.14 6.97
C ALA A 45 -1.86 -0.68 6.53
N GLY A 46 -2.87 0.16 6.78
CA GLY A 46 -2.83 1.59 6.51
C GLY A 46 -1.67 2.31 7.22
N GLN A 47 -1.29 1.87 8.43
CA GLN A 47 -0.13 2.41 9.14
C GLN A 47 1.22 1.92 8.57
N MET A 48 1.22 0.83 7.82
CA MET A 48 2.40 0.23 7.19
C MET A 48 2.61 0.71 5.75
N VAL A 49 1.55 1.18 5.09
CA VAL A 49 1.57 1.80 3.77
C VAL A 49 2.26 3.16 3.85
N GLY A 50 3.51 3.21 3.38
CA GLY A 50 4.33 4.42 3.35
C GLY A 50 5.10 4.60 2.04
N GLY A 51 5.71 5.78 1.89
CA GLY A 51 6.57 6.11 0.74
C GLY A 51 5.88 5.94 -0.61
N LYS A 52 6.57 5.28 -1.54
CA LYS A 52 6.11 5.05 -2.92
C LYS A 52 4.81 4.23 -2.99
N LEU A 53 4.64 3.26 -2.09
CA LEU A 53 3.43 2.42 -2.08
C LEU A 53 2.18 3.28 -1.80
N LYS A 54 2.29 4.23 -0.88
CA LYS A 54 1.20 5.16 -0.58
C LYS A 54 0.84 6.03 -1.78
N GLN A 55 1.84 6.53 -2.51
CA GLN A 55 1.60 7.28 -3.75
C GLN A 55 0.87 6.43 -4.78
N ASN A 56 1.36 5.22 -5.08
CA ASN A 56 0.71 4.34 -6.05
C ASN A 56 -0.76 4.06 -5.71
N ILE A 57 -1.06 3.73 -4.44
CA ILE A 57 -2.42 3.48 -3.95
C ILE A 57 -3.29 4.73 -4.08
N GLN A 58 -2.73 5.90 -3.75
CA GLN A 58 -3.45 7.16 -3.87
C GLN A 58 -3.79 7.47 -5.33
N GLU A 59 -2.83 7.34 -6.24
CA GLU A 59 -3.04 7.57 -7.67
C GLU A 59 -4.11 6.63 -8.23
N GLU A 60 -4.05 5.36 -7.85
CA GLU A 60 -5.04 4.37 -8.24
C GLU A 60 -6.44 4.69 -7.69
N ALA A 61 -6.54 5.11 -6.43
CA ALA A 61 -7.81 5.53 -5.82
C ALA A 61 -8.37 6.81 -6.46
N GLU A 62 -7.51 7.74 -6.86
CA GLU A 62 -7.87 8.96 -7.59
C GLU A 62 -8.37 8.64 -9.01
N ASP A 63 -7.72 7.70 -9.70
CA ASP A 63 -8.09 7.25 -11.05
C ASP A 63 -9.42 6.48 -11.03
N LEU A 64 -9.66 5.70 -9.98
CA LEU A 64 -10.92 5.00 -9.74
C LEU A 64 -12.03 5.90 -9.17
N ASN A 65 -11.75 7.20 -8.94
CA ASN A 65 -12.68 8.17 -8.33
C ASN A 65 -13.21 7.74 -6.95
N LEU A 66 -12.43 6.95 -6.20
CA LEU A 66 -12.75 6.53 -4.83
C LEU A 66 -12.47 7.63 -3.81
N ILE A 67 -11.53 8.52 -4.14
CA ILE A 67 -11.15 9.68 -3.31
C ILE A 67 -11.10 10.95 -4.16
N GLN A 68 -11.20 12.11 -3.51
CA GLN A 68 -10.97 13.38 -4.20
C GLN A 68 -9.53 13.46 -4.68
N LYS A 69 -9.37 13.86 -5.94
CA LYS A 69 -8.06 14.15 -6.54
C LYS A 69 -7.40 15.26 -5.74
N THR A 70 -6.28 14.94 -5.13
CA THR A 70 -5.45 15.94 -4.48
C THR A 70 -4.61 16.65 -5.53
N SER A 71 -4.36 17.95 -5.35
CA SER A 71 -3.43 18.68 -6.21
C SER A 71 -2.04 18.08 -6.05
N LYS A 72 -1.62 17.21 -6.99
CA LYS A 72 -0.23 16.73 -7.06
C LYS A 72 0.67 17.96 -7.22
N LEU A 73 1.68 18.11 -6.35
CA LEU A 73 2.66 19.18 -6.54
C LEU A 73 3.29 19.01 -7.93
N PRO A 74 3.40 20.08 -8.73
CA PRO A 74 4.14 20.02 -9.98
C PRO A 74 5.59 19.64 -9.65
N ILE A 75 6.03 18.47 -10.14
CA ILE A 75 7.42 18.02 -10.10
C ILE A 75 8.30 18.88 -11.01
#